data_AF-A0A7Y2L4K2-F1
#
_entry.id   AF-A0A7Y2L4K2-F1
#
_cell.length_a   1.000
_cell.length_b   1.000
_cell.length_c   1.000
_cell.angle_alpha   90.00
_cell.angle_beta   90.00
_cell.angle_gamma   90.00
#
_symmetry.space_group_name_H-M   'P 1'
#
loop_
_entity.id
_entity.type
_entity.pdbx_description
1 polymer ?
#
loop_
_entity_poly.entity_id
_entity_poly.type
_entity_poly.pdbx_seq_one_letter_code
_entity_poly.pdbx_strand_id
1 'polypeptide(L)'
;LKHETRGVISDDTLRKFCDDSADNLRWLESHGARYAHSLPPGGKTSYPADGYFLYYSGNELVPSHSGEHPAAPRGHRTVGKGQCGAVLYGHLQAACLRAGVQPLLQSAARRLVVDDNGRVLGAELWRLPEGTREARVHARLAARAERWQNFAPGYCDRLRQK
;
A
#
# COMPACT_ATOMS: atom_id res chain seq x y z
N LEU A 1 -13.04 -4.61 14.79
CA LEU A 1 -13.18 -4.82 13.32
C LEU A 1 -14.56 -5.27 12.87
N LYS A 2 -15.24 -6.25 13.47
CA LYS A 2 -16.58 -6.71 12.98
C LYS A 2 -17.61 -5.58 12.90
N HIS A 3 -17.64 -4.71 13.92
CA HIS A 3 -18.45 -3.50 13.91
C HIS A 3 -18.10 -2.54 12.75
N GLU A 4 -16.80 -2.43 12.42
CA GLU A 4 -16.29 -1.55 11.36
C GLU A 4 -16.63 -2.09 9.96
N THR A 5 -16.60 -3.41 9.75
CA THR A 5 -16.85 -4.04 8.45
C THR A 5 -18.33 -4.30 8.16
N ARG A 6 -19.20 -4.29 9.19
CA ARG A 6 -20.66 -4.46 9.08
C ARG A 6 -21.10 -5.64 8.20
N GLY A 7 -20.37 -6.76 8.28
CA GLY A 7 -20.68 -7.99 7.55
C GLY A 7 -20.36 -7.98 6.06
N VAL A 8 -19.73 -6.92 5.53
CA VAL A 8 -19.23 -6.89 4.13
C VAL A 8 -18.12 -7.92 3.91
N ILE A 9 -17.39 -8.26 4.97
CA ILE A 9 -16.35 -9.30 5.00
C ILE A 9 -16.87 -10.46 5.85
N SER A 10 -16.65 -11.70 5.39
CA SER A 10 -17.05 -12.88 6.16
C SER A 10 -16.31 -12.96 7.49
N ASP A 11 -16.97 -13.52 8.51
CA ASP A 11 -16.38 -13.66 9.85
C ASP A 11 -15.08 -14.49 9.83
N ASP A 12 -15.01 -15.53 8.99
CA ASP A 12 -13.81 -16.36 8.84
C ASP A 12 -12.63 -15.59 8.26
N THR A 13 -12.88 -14.79 7.22
CA THR A 13 -11.84 -13.93 6.62
C THR A 13 -11.35 -12.89 7.62
N LEU A 14 -12.29 -12.29 8.36
CA LEU A 14 -11.96 -11.28 9.36
C LEU A 14 -11.16 -11.86 10.53
N ARG A 15 -11.54 -13.04 11.01
CA ARG A 15 -10.82 -13.76 12.06
C ARG A 15 -9.39 -14.08 11.61
N LYS A 16 -9.24 -14.64 10.41
CA LYS A 16 -7.91 -14.92 9.83
C LYS A 16 -7.04 -13.66 9.75
N PHE A 17 -7.59 -12.53 9.32
CA PHE A 17 -6.86 -11.25 9.29
C PHE A 17 -6.35 -10.83 10.67
N CYS A 18 -7.17 -10.98 11.71
CA CYS A 18 -6.76 -10.68 13.08
C CYS A 18 -5.66 -11.64 13.58
N ASP A 19 -5.87 -12.94 13.38
CA ASP A 19 -4.97 -14.00 13.87
C ASP A 19 -3.59 -13.91 13.20
N ASP A 20 -3.54 -13.62 11.90
CA ASP A 20 -2.30 -13.47 11.13
C ASP A 20 -1.61 -12.11 11.33
N SER A 21 -2.25 -11.14 11.99
CA SER A 21 -1.80 -9.73 11.99
C SER A 21 -0.38 -9.55 12.51
N ALA A 22 -0.03 -10.23 13.61
CA ALA A 22 1.30 -10.16 14.20
C ALA A 22 2.36 -10.90 13.35
N ASP A 23 1.99 -12.02 12.72
CA ASP A 23 2.88 -12.75 11.81
C ASP A 23 3.14 -11.97 10.51
N ASN A 24 2.14 -11.28 9.97
CA ASN A 24 2.32 -10.40 8.83
C ASN A 24 3.33 -9.28 9.14
N LEU A 25 3.29 -8.71 10.35
CA LEU A 25 4.26 -7.70 10.77
C LEU A 25 5.68 -8.29 10.84
N ARG A 26 5.85 -9.45 11.49
CA ARG A 26 7.13 -10.17 11.54
C ARG A 26 7.67 -10.51 10.15
N TRP A 27 6.78 -10.90 9.23
CA TRP A 27 7.14 -11.21 7.86
C TRP A 27 7.66 -9.96 7.12
N LEU A 28 7.02 -8.80 7.29
CA LEU A 28 7.51 -7.53 6.75
C LEU A 28 8.88 -7.15 7.33
N GLU A 29 9.08 -7.35 8.63
CA GLU A 29 10.37 -7.14 9.30
C GLU A 29 11.47 -8.08 8.76
N SER A 30 11.13 -9.32 8.42
CA SER A 30 12.07 -10.25 7.78
C SER A 30 12.56 -9.78 6.42
N HIS A 31 11.81 -8.91 5.74
CA HIS A 31 12.20 -8.25 4.49
C HIS A 31 12.89 -6.88 4.69
N GLY A 32 13.08 -6.48 5.95
CA GLY A 32 13.85 -5.31 6.37
C GLY A 32 13.00 -4.09 6.74
N ALA A 33 11.67 -4.14 6.59
CA ALA A 33 10.80 -3.05 7.01
C ALA A 33 10.76 -2.98 8.54
N ARG A 34 11.25 -1.90 9.14
CA ARG A 34 11.28 -1.76 10.61
C ARG A 34 10.02 -1.10 11.12
N TYR A 35 9.55 -1.52 12.28
CA TYR A 35 8.43 -0.90 13.00
C TYR A 35 8.87 -0.48 14.40
N ALA A 36 8.19 0.53 14.94
CA ALA A 36 8.38 1.00 16.30
C ALA A 36 7.04 1.41 16.89
N HIS A 37 6.98 1.51 18.22
CA HIS A 37 5.73 1.68 18.96
C HIS A 37 5.56 3.09 19.55
N SER A 38 6.35 4.07 19.10
CA SER A 38 6.27 5.45 19.59
C SER A 38 4.93 6.09 19.22
N LEU A 39 4.12 6.47 20.21
CA LEU A 39 2.84 7.16 20.01
C LEU A 39 2.98 8.68 20.05
N PRO A 40 2.25 9.43 19.19
CA PRO A 40 2.21 10.89 19.26
C PRO A 40 1.49 11.36 20.54
N PRO A 41 1.79 12.58 21.04
CA PRO A 41 1.00 13.20 22.11
C PRO A 41 -0.48 13.20 21.76
N GLY A 42 -1.33 12.77 22.70
CA GLY A 42 -2.78 12.63 22.47
C GLY A 42 -3.22 11.36 21.71
N GLY A 43 -2.28 10.57 21.17
CA GLY A 43 -2.52 9.23 20.61
C GLY A 43 -3.26 9.15 19.26
N LYS A 44 -4.25 10.02 19.02
CA LYS A 44 -5.05 10.06 17.78
C LYS A 44 -4.63 11.23 16.90
N THR A 45 -4.43 10.93 15.62
CA THR A 45 -4.07 11.91 14.59
C THR A 45 -4.37 11.30 13.21
N SER A 46 -4.49 12.13 12.16
CA SER A 46 -4.68 11.64 10.79
C SER A 46 -3.40 11.02 10.21
N TYR A 47 -2.25 11.66 10.45
CA TYR A 47 -0.94 11.12 10.12
C TYR A 47 0.11 11.71 11.10
N PRO A 48 0.81 10.87 11.90
CA PRO A 48 1.79 11.35 12.86
C PRO A 48 3.01 12.04 12.21
N ALA A 49 3.63 12.97 12.94
CA ALA A 49 4.93 13.54 12.58
C ALA A 49 6.04 12.47 12.64
N ASP A 50 7.22 12.78 12.08
CA ASP A 50 8.39 11.90 12.17
C ASP A 50 8.76 11.59 13.62
N GLY A 51 9.18 10.35 13.89
CA GLY A 51 9.50 9.86 15.23
C GLY A 51 8.34 9.12 15.93
N TYR A 52 7.13 9.19 15.38
CA TYR A 52 5.97 8.44 15.88
C TYR A 52 5.52 7.37 14.88
N PHE A 53 5.49 6.12 15.32
CA PHE A 53 5.34 4.96 14.43
C PHE A 53 4.14 4.07 14.75
N LEU A 54 3.38 4.42 15.79
CA LEU A 54 2.12 3.79 16.14
C LEU A 54 1.09 4.86 16.53
N TYR A 55 -0.15 4.75 16.06
CA TYR A 55 -1.21 5.68 16.40
C TYR A 55 -2.61 5.06 16.28
N TYR A 56 -3.61 5.73 16.85
CA TYR A 56 -5.01 5.40 16.63
C TYR A 56 -5.45 5.95 15.27
N SER A 57 -5.48 5.08 14.26
CA SER A 57 -5.72 5.44 12.85
C SER A 57 -7.18 5.43 12.43
N GLY A 58 -8.08 4.93 13.29
CA GLY A 58 -9.50 4.84 13.00
C GLY A 58 -10.35 5.45 14.12
N ASN A 59 -11.47 4.79 14.37
CA ASN A 59 -12.44 5.21 15.37
C ASN A 59 -12.29 4.47 16.71
N GLU A 60 -11.13 3.86 16.99
CA GLU A 60 -10.94 3.04 18.19
C GLU A 60 -11.23 3.79 19.51
N LEU A 61 -10.94 5.09 19.55
CA LEU A 61 -11.20 5.94 20.72
C LEU A 61 -12.61 6.56 20.73
N VAL A 62 -13.43 6.34 19.69
CA VAL A 62 -14.77 6.92 19.61
C VAL A 62 -15.72 6.05 20.43
N PRO A 63 -16.47 6.60 21.42
CA PRO A 63 -17.33 5.79 22.29
C PRO A 63 -18.37 4.95 21.55
N SER A 64 -18.91 5.41 20.42
CA SER A 64 -19.85 4.62 19.61
C SER A 64 -19.20 3.44 18.86
N HIS A 65 -17.88 3.33 18.91
CA HIS A 65 -17.08 2.27 18.27
C HIS A 65 -16.27 1.49 19.32
N SER A 66 -16.47 1.75 20.61
CA SER A 66 -15.91 0.91 21.66
C SER A 66 -16.60 -0.45 21.64
N GLY A 67 -15.85 -1.49 22.00
CA GLY A 67 -16.36 -2.84 22.17
C GLY A 67 -16.11 -3.34 23.57
N GLU A 68 -16.22 -4.65 23.76
CA GLU A 68 -15.94 -5.32 25.03
C GLU A 68 -14.46 -5.23 25.45
N HIS A 69 -13.56 -4.96 24.50
CA HIS A 69 -12.12 -4.87 24.74
C HIS A 69 -11.63 -3.41 24.74
N PRO A 70 -10.56 -3.10 25.51
CA PRO A 70 -9.91 -1.80 25.45
C PRO A 70 -9.48 -1.42 24.04
N ALA A 71 -9.60 -0.14 23.72
CA ALA A 71 -9.10 0.39 22.45
C ALA A 71 -7.58 0.17 22.34
N ALA A 72 -7.14 -0.30 21.17
CA ALA A 72 -5.73 -0.49 20.86
C ALA A 72 -5.35 0.35 19.62
N PRO A 73 -4.19 1.02 19.61
CA PRO A 73 -3.69 1.68 18.42
C PRO A 73 -3.28 0.62 17.38
N ARG A 74 -3.72 0.79 16.14
CA ARG A 74 -3.49 -0.19 15.06
C ARG A 74 -2.79 0.41 13.83
N GLY A 75 -2.60 1.73 13.80
CA GLY A 75 -1.93 2.44 12.72
C GLY A 75 -0.42 2.33 12.82
N HIS A 76 0.18 1.29 12.23
CA HIS A 76 1.63 1.14 12.18
C HIS A 76 2.22 1.92 11.00
N ARG A 77 3.28 2.69 11.25
CA ARG A 77 4.12 3.30 10.20
C ARG A 77 5.45 2.57 10.16
N THR A 78 5.91 2.28 8.95
CA THR A 78 7.29 1.81 8.76
C THR A 78 8.25 2.92 9.19
N VAL A 79 9.28 2.57 9.96
CA VAL A 79 10.26 3.53 10.48
C VAL A 79 10.97 4.22 9.32
N GLY A 80 10.87 5.53 9.28
CA GLY A 80 11.38 6.35 8.18
C GLY A 80 10.98 7.81 8.33
N LYS A 81 11.41 8.65 7.38
CA LYS A 81 11.07 10.07 7.32
C LYS A 81 9.97 10.33 6.31
N GLY A 82 9.08 11.26 6.62
CA GLY A 82 8.01 11.70 5.72
C GLY A 82 6.97 10.61 5.44
N GLN A 83 6.71 10.36 4.16
CA GLN A 83 5.71 9.38 3.72
C GLN A 83 6.28 7.96 3.79
N CYS A 84 6.03 7.29 4.91
CA CYS A 84 6.62 5.98 5.24
C CYS A 84 6.20 4.85 4.29
N GLY A 85 5.15 5.04 3.48
CA GLY A 85 4.75 4.10 2.44
C GLY A 85 5.86 3.86 1.40
N ALA A 86 6.63 4.90 1.05
CA ALA A 86 7.77 4.75 0.13
C ALA A 86 8.89 3.90 0.74
N VAL A 87 9.09 3.98 2.06
CA VAL A 87 10.07 3.17 2.78
C VAL A 87 9.65 1.69 2.80
N LEU A 88 8.39 1.42 3.15
CA LEU A 88 7.83 0.07 3.08
C LEU A 88 8.00 -0.53 1.68
N TYR A 89 7.59 0.22 0.65
CA TYR A 89 7.70 -0.21 -0.73
C TYR A 89 9.16 -0.50 -1.13
N GLY A 90 10.11 0.34 -0.72
CA GLY A 90 11.54 0.10 -1.01
C GLY A 90 12.07 -1.23 -0.46
N HIS A 91 11.69 -1.59 0.77
CA HIS A 91 12.06 -2.88 1.36
C HIS A 91 11.45 -4.06 0.61
N LEU A 92 10.14 -3.98 0.29
CA LEU A 92 9.43 -5.02 -0.45
C LEU A 92 9.93 -5.16 -1.88
N GLN A 93 10.18 -4.05 -2.57
CA GLN A 93 10.76 -4.04 -3.92
C GLN A 93 12.13 -4.75 -3.91
N ALA A 94 13.00 -4.40 -2.95
CA ALA A 94 14.30 -5.04 -2.82
C ALA A 94 14.17 -6.54 -2.50
N ALA A 95 13.19 -6.94 -1.67
CA ALA A 95 12.90 -8.34 -1.38
C ALA A 95 12.46 -9.12 -2.64
N CYS A 96 11.55 -8.56 -3.43
CA CYS A 96 11.12 -9.15 -4.70
C CYS A 96 12.29 -9.34 -5.67
N LEU A 97 13.14 -8.32 -5.84
CA LEU A 97 14.30 -8.40 -6.72
C LEU A 97 15.32 -9.46 -6.24
N ARG A 98 15.56 -9.57 -4.93
CA ARG A 98 16.40 -10.64 -4.35
C ARG A 98 15.83 -12.03 -4.56
N ALA A 99 14.50 -12.16 -4.58
CA ALA A 99 13.81 -13.41 -4.88
C ALA A 99 13.78 -13.75 -6.39
N GLY A 100 14.37 -12.91 -7.25
CA GLY A 100 14.44 -13.14 -8.69
C GLY A 100 13.22 -12.67 -9.48
N VAL A 101 12.28 -11.95 -8.86
CA VAL A 101 11.11 -11.37 -9.55
C VAL A 101 11.58 -10.39 -10.62
N GLN A 102 11.05 -10.54 -11.83
CA GLN A 102 11.35 -9.67 -12.98
C GLN A 102 10.18 -8.71 -13.23
N PRO A 103 10.25 -7.45 -12.76
CA PRO A 103 9.15 -6.51 -12.95
C PRO A 103 9.01 -6.07 -14.42
N LEU A 104 7.80 -6.16 -14.95
CA LEU A 104 7.44 -5.61 -16.26
C LEU A 104 6.93 -4.18 -16.09
N LEU A 105 7.87 -3.22 -16.06
CA LEU A 105 7.53 -1.80 -15.92
C LEU A 105 6.82 -1.25 -17.18
N GLN A 106 6.14 -0.12 -17.00
CA GLN A 106 5.40 0.57 -18.07
C GLN A 106 4.45 -0.36 -18.83
N SER A 107 3.77 -1.22 -18.08
CA SER A 107 2.82 -2.21 -18.58
C SER A 107 1.43 -1.95 -18.00
N ALA A 108 0.39 -2.17 -18.79
CA ALA A 108 -1.00 -2.05 -18.39
C ALA A 108 -1.76 -3.32 -18.78
N ALA A 109 -2.38 -3.99 -17.80
CA ALA A 109 -3.26 -5.13 -18.06
C ALA A 109 -4.50 -4.69 -18.83
N ARG A 110 -4.90 -5.48 -19.84
CA ARG A 110 -6.01 -5.16 -20.75
C ARG A 110 -7.17 -6.14 -20.61
N ARG A 111 -6.86 -7.43 -20.50
CA ARG A 111 -7.85 -8.49 -20.32
C ARG A 111 -7.24 -9.73 -19.69
N LEU A 112 -8.10 -10.56 -19.14
CA LEU A 112 -7.75 -11.93 -18.76
C LEU A 112 -7.82 -12.83 -20.00
N VAL A 113 -6.94 -13.81 -20.05
CA VAL A 113 -7.02 -14.93 -20.99
C VAL A 113 -7.65 -16.09 -20.24
N VAL A 114 -8.77 -16.61 -20.73
CA VAL A 114 -9.54 -17.68 -20.10
C VAL A 114 -9.72 -18.84 -21.08
N ASP A 115 -9.80 -20.06 -20.56
CA ASP A 115 -10.18 -21.24 -21.34
C ASP A 115 -11.71 -21.36 -21.49
N ASP A 116 -12.15 -22.37 -22.22
CA ASP A 116 -13.57 -22.63 -22.50
C ASP A 116 -14.38 -22.99 -21.23
N ASN A 117 -13.72 -23.37 -20.14
CA ASN A 117 -14.34 -23.66 -18.84
C ASN A 117 -14.30 -22.45 -17.89
N GLY A 118 -13.80 -21.30 -18.34
CA GLY A 118 -13.68 -20.08 -17.54
C GLY A 118 -12.46 -20.03 -16.62
N ARG A 119 -11.50 -20.96 -16.73
CA ARG A 119 -10.27 -20.93 -15.95
C ARG A 119 -9.35 -19.83 -16.49
N VAL A 120 -8.83 -18.97 -15.61
CA VAL A 120 -7.83 -17.96 -15.98
C VAL A 120 -6.50 -18.62 -16.30
N LEU A 121 -6.02 -18.43 -17.54
CA LEU A 121 -4.72 -18.90 -18.04
C LEU A 121 -3.64 -17.82 -17.97
N GLY A 122 -4.02 -16.54 -17.98
CA GLY A 122 -3.08 -15.42 -17.94
C GLY A 122 -3.74 -14.06 -18.12
N ALA A 123 -2.93 -13.05 -18.44
CA ALA A 123 -3.39 -11.70 -18.72
C ALA A 123 -2.69 -11.13 -19.96
N GLU A 124 -3.42 -10.41 -20.78
CA GLU A 124 -2.86 -9.61 -21.87
C GLU A 124 -2.41 -8.25 -21.33
N LEU A 125 -1.19 -7.86 -21.67
CA LEU A 125 -0.60 -6.58 -21.28
C LEU A 125 -0.28 -5.74 -22.51
N TRP A 126 -0.56 -4.45 -22.44
CA TRP A 126 0.17 -3.48 -23.26
C TRP A 126 1.44 -3.08 -22.52
N ARG A 127 2.56 -3.00 -23.23
CA ARG A 127 3.85 -2.64 -22.65
C ARG A 127 4.58 -1.68 -23.57
N LEU A 128 5.16 -0.63 -22.98
CA LEU A 128 6.19 0.17 -23.65
C LEU A 128 7.53 -0.55 -23.50
N PRO A 129 8.15 -1.05 -24.58
CA PRO A 129 9.40 -1.78 -24.46
C PRO A 129 10.50 -0.89 -23.89
N GLU A 130 11.31 -1.45 -23.02
CA GLU A 130 12.41 -0.73 -22.37
C GLU A 130 13.40 -0.17 -23.41
N GLY A 131 13.95 1.00 -23.14
CA GLY A 131 14.93 1.67 -24.02
C GLY A 131 14.33 2.41 -25.22
N THR A 132 13.06 2.20 -25.55
CA THR A 132 12.36 2.92 -26.62
C THR A 132 12.25 4.42 -26.33
N ARG A 133 11.99 5.22 -27.37
CA ARG A 133 11.76 6.68 -27.21
C ARG A 133 10.50 6.92 -26.39
N GLU A 134 9.46 6.16 -26.66
CA GLU A 134 8.13 6.23 -26.05
C GLU A 134 8.23 5.91 -24.56
N ALA A 135 8.94 4.84 -24.19
CA ALA A 135 9.16 4.49 -22.79
C ALA A 135 9.88 5.62 -22.03
N ARG A 136 10.92 6.21 -22.63
CA ARG A 136 11.67 7.34 -22.03
C ARG A 136 10.82 8.61 -21.91
N VAL A 137 10.00 8.94 -22.90
CA VAL A 137 9.08 10.08 -22.84
C VAL A 137 8.06 9.88 -21.73
N HIS A 138 7.39 8.72 -21.71
CA HIS A 138 6.43 8.38 -20.67
C HIS A 138 7.05 8.46 -19.27
N ALA A 139 8.24 7.87 -19.06
CA ALA A 139 8.92 7.91 -17.75
C ALA A 139 9.22 9.35 -17.30
N ARG A 140 9.66 10.23 -18.22
CA ARG A 140 9.91 11.65 -17.91
C ARG A 140 8.63 12.40 -17.56
N LEU A 141 7.54 12.17 -18.31
CA LEU A 141 6.25 12.81 -18.06
C LEU A 141 5.65 12.33 -16.73
N ALA A 142 5.70 11.03 -16.46
CA ALA A 142 5.25 10.43 -15.21
C ALA A 142 6.04 10.99 -14.01
N ALA A 143 7.37 10.98 -14.05
CA ALA A 143 8.19 11.54 -12.97
C ALA A 143 7.88 13.02 -12.71
N ARG A 144 7.61 13.79 -13.78
CA ARG A 144 7.19 15.18 -13.67
C ARG A 144 5.79 15.29 -13.03
N ALA A 145 4.83 14.47 -13.44
CA ALA A 145 3.49 14.44 -12.86
C ALA A 145 3.54 14.13 -11.35
N GLU A 146 4.27 13.10 -10.94
CA GLU A 146 4.37 12.72 -9.53
C GLU A 146 4.97 13.82 -8.65
N ARG A 147 5.95 14.55 -9.16
CA ARG A 147 6.54 15.70 -8.44
C ARG A 147 5.53 16.82 -8.16
N TRP A 148 4.55 17.02 -9.03
CA TRP A 148 3.61 18.15 -8.97
C TRP A 148 2.19 17.74 -8.54
N GLN A 149 1.92 16.44 -8.33
CA GLN A 149 0.58 15.91 -8.08
C GLN A 149 -0.16 16.63 -6.95
N ASN A 150 0.52 16.90 -5.83
CA ASN A 150 -0.08 17.55 -4.66
C ASN A 150 -0.30 19.06 -4.82
N PHE A 151 0.34 19.70 -5.81
CA PHE A 151 0.28 21.15 -6.00
C PHE A 151 -0.52 21.57 -7.24
N ALA A 152 -0.52 20.74 -8.29
CA ALA A 152 -1.14 21.06 -9.58
C ALA A 152 -1.70 19.80 -10.27
N PRO A 153 -2.72 19.14 -9.71
CA PRO A 153 -3.25 17.88 -10.24
C PRO A 153 -3.74 18.00 -11.69
N GLY A 154 -4.46 19.08 -12.04
CA GLY A 154 -4.95 19.27 -13.42
C GLY A 154 -3.83 19.49 -14.45
N TYR A 155 -2.64 19.96 -14.04
CA TYR A 155 -1.47 19.96 -14.91
C TYR A 155 -0.91 18.55 -15.10
N CYS A 156 -0.87 17.75 -14.02
CA CYS A 156 -0.40 16.37 -14.04
C CYS A 156 -1.29 15.49 -14.93
N ASP A 157 -2.60 15.71 -14.92
CA ASP A 157 -3.54 14.97 -15.78
C ASP A 157 -3.26 15.24 -17.27
N ARG A 158 -2.95 16.49 -17.64
CA ARG A 158 -2.51 16.82 -19.00
C ARG A 158 -1.18 16.18 -19.39
N LEU A 159 -0.29 15.89 -18.42
CA LEU A 159 0.93 15.14 -18.69
C LEU A 159 0.65 13.65 -18.92
N ARG A 160 -0.31 13.07 -18.18
CA ARG A 160 -0.70 11.65 -18.29
C ARG A 160 -1.47 11.33 -19.58
N GLN A 161 -2.03 12.35 -20.23
CA GLN A 161 -2.71 12.22 -21.53
C GLN A 161 -1.76 12.21 -22.74
N LYS A 162 -0.47 12.52 -22.53
CA LYS A 162 0.55 12.60 -23.58
C LYS A 162 1.43 11.36 -23.58
#